data_AF-A0A521YSQ7-F1
#
_entry.id   AF-A0A521YSQ7-F1
#
_cell.length_a   1.000
_cell.length_b   1.000
_cell.length_c   1.000
_cell.angle_alpha   90.00
_cell.angle_beta   90.00
_cell.angle_gamma   90.00
#
_symmetry.space_group_name_H-M   'P 1'
#
loop_
_entity.id
_entity.type
_entity.pdbx_description
1 polymer ?
#
loop_
_entity_poly.entity_id
_entity_poly.type
_entity_poly.pdbx_seq_one_letter_code
_entity_poly.pdbx_strand_id
1 'polypeptide(L)'
;MRFPTTWQAVALLGAAALGLVAWAPGPAIEAEAIALPQQFELTVPAMRRCPHCGWIESKREVPPTADPGGRQTYEYTVRMADGSSSIFLEALPTTWRLKERLIVIGGARPLD
;
A
#
# COMPACT_ATOMS: atom_id res chain seq x y z
N MET A 1 -45.47 48.77 -2.39
CA MET A 1 -46.01 49.95 -1.68
C MET A 1 -44.92 50.37 -0.70
N ARG A 2 -44.19 51.48 -0.91
CA ARG A 2 -44.54 52.86 -0.46
C ARG A 2 -44.83 52.85 1.06
N PHE A 3 -44.16 53.59 1.95
CA PHE A 3 -43.49 54.88 1.80
C PHE A 3 -42.73 55.24 3.13
N PRO A 4 -42.07 56.40 3.25
CA PRO A 4 -40.87 56.67 4.04
C PRO A 4 -41.19 57.48 5.31
N THR A 5 -40.17 57.90 6.07
CA THR A 5 -40.21 59.04 7.03
C THR A 5 -38.77 59.30 7.45
N THR A 6 -38.07 60.24 6.81
CA THR A 6 -37.87 61.66 7.21
C THR A 6 -36.99 61.84 8.46
N TRP A 7 -36.39 63.03 8.52
CA TRP A 7 -35.75 63.69 9.65
C TRP A 7 -34.21 63.73 9.65
N GLN A 8 -33.77 64.82 8.99
CA GLN A 8 -32.89 65.84 9.56
C GLN A 8 -31.38 65.67 9.44
N ALA A 9 -30.86 66.67 8.72
CA ALA A 9 -29.48 67.13 8.62
C ALA A 9 -28.86 67.47 9.98
N VAL A 10 -27.55 67.23 10.10
CA VAL A 10 -26.62 68.21 10.67
C VAL A 10 -25.33 68.12 9.85
N ALA A 11 -25.05 69.19 9.10
CA ALA A 11 -23.72 69.48 8.58
C ALA A 11 -22.85 69.96 9.74
N LEU A 12 -21.58 69.59 9.78
CA LEU A 12 -20.53 70.44 10.35
C LEU A 12 -19.17 70.06 9.76
N LEU A 13 -18.51 71.09 9.23
CA LEU A 13 -17.16 71.06 8.71
C LEU A 13 -16.16 70.75 9.83
N GLY A 14 -15.21 69.85 9.54
CA GLY A 14 -13.97 69.69 10.29
C GLY A 14 -12.83 69.62 9.30
N ALA A 15 -12.27 70.78 8.97
CA ALA A 15 -11.07 70.90 8.16
C ALA A 15 -9.83 70.49 8.97
N ALA A 16 -8.81 70.09 8.20
CA ALA A 16 -7.39 70.18 8.51
C ALA A 16 -6.71 68.98 9.19
N ALA A 17 -5.55 68.68 8.59
CA ALA A 17 -4.39 68.05 9.20
C ALA A 17 -4.42 66.53 9.40
N LEU A 18 -4.31 65.79 8.30
CA LEU A 18 -3.46 64.59 8.29
C LEU A 18 -2.46 64.72 7.15
N GLY A 19 -1.44 65.52 7.42
CA GLY A 19 -0.19 65.44 6.68
C GLY A 19 0.47 64.09 6.93
N LEU A 20 0.97 63.50 5.85
CA LEU A 20 2.17 62.68 5.80
C LEU A 20 2.27 61.58 6.87
N VAL A 21 1.51 60.48 6.69
CA VAL A 21 2.01 59.19 7.16
C VAL A 21 2.88 58.62 6.05
N ALA A 22 4.17 58.67 6.34
CA ALA A 22 5.26 58.23 5.50
C ALA A 22 5.00 56.84 4.91
N TRP A 23 5.36 56.72 3.63
CA TRP A 23 5.53 55.46 2.93
C TRP A 23 6.68 54.71 3.62
N ALA A 24 6.37 53.89 4.61
CA ALA A 24 7.30 52.92 5.15
C ALA A 24 7.18 51.66 4.28
N PRO A 25 8.24 51.24 3.55
CA PRO A 25 8.26 49.90 3.00
C PRO A 25 8.22 48.93 4.19
N GLY A 26 7.14 48.17 4.32
CA GLY A 26 7.06 47.08 5.28
C GLY A 26 8.19 46.08 5.03
N PRO A 27 8.68 45.37 6.06
CA PRO A 27 9.75 44.40 5.89
C PRO A 27 9.28 43.35 4.88
N ALA A 28 10.02 43.21 3.79
CA ALA A 28 9.82 42.14 2.83
C ALA A 28 9.99 40.82 3.58
N ILE A 29 8.87 40.12 3.80
CA ILE A 29 8.91 38.75 4.31
C ILE A 29 9.36 37.92 3.11
N GLU A 30 10.67 37.67 3.01
CA GLU A 30 11.17 36.64 2.11
C GLU A 30 10.56 35.32 2.55
N ALA A 31 9.62 34.82 1.75
CA ALA A 31 9.11 33.48 1.90
C ALA A 31 10.23 32.52 1.53
N GLU A 32 11.00 32.08 2.52
CA GLU A 32 11.92 30.95 2.37
C GLU A 32 11.09 29.73 1.96
N ALA A 33 11.20 29.37 0.68
CA ALA A 33 10.64 28.15 0.16
C ALA A 33 11.34 26.99 0.88
N ILE A 34 10.62 26.37 1.81
CA ILE A 34 11.07 25.13 2.45
C ILE A 34 11.22 24.10 1.33
N ALA A 35 12.46 23.79 0.96
CA ALA A 35 12.75 22.72 0.02
C ALA A 35 12.21 21.42 0.62
N LEU A 36 11.16 20.87 -0.01
CA LEU A 36 10.70 19.52 0.34
C LEU A 36 11.90 18.57 0.18
N PRO A 37 12.12 17.65 1.14
CA PRO A 37 13.15 16.62 0.95
C PRO A 37 12.86 15.89 -0.34
N GLN A 38 13.87 15.81 -1.21
CA GLN A 38 13.77 15.12 -2.49
C GLN A 38 13.25 13.72 -2.19
N GLN A 39 12.08 13.42 -2.76
CA GLN A 39 11.43 12.13 -2.60
C GLN A 39 12.47 11.10 -3.01
N PHE A 40 12.88 10.25 -2.07
CA PHE A 40 13.73 9.12 -2.38
C PHE A 40 12.96 8.31 -3.43
N GLU A 41 13.36 8.42 -4.69
CA GLU A 41 12.95 7.49 -5.71
C GLU A 41 13.55 6.14 -5.30
N LEU A 42 12.77 5.42 -4.50
CA LEU A 42 12.93 3.99 -4.35
C LEU A 42 12.78 3.42 -5.75
N THR A 43 13.91 3.23 -6.43
CA THR A 43 13.99 2.41 -7.61
C THR A 43 13.59 1.02 -7.16
N VAL A 44 12.29 0.70 -7.24
CA VAL A 44 11.79 -0.63 -6.96
C VAL A 44 12.47 -1.52 -7.98
N PRO A 45 13.37 -2.43 -7.57
CA PRO A 45 14.02 -3.33 -8.52
C PRO A 45 12.91 -4.02 -9.32
N ALA A 46 13.04 -4.01 -10.64
CA ALA A 46 12.11 -4.70 -11.54
C ALA A 46 11.78 -6.06 -10.91
N MET A 47 10.51 -6.25 -10.58
CA MET A 47 9.98 -7.30 -9.72
C MET A 47 10.78 -8.59 -9.90
N ARG A 48 11.71 -8.87 -8.97
CA ARG A 48 12.55 -10.07 -9.08
C ARG A 48 11.58 -11.24 -9.06
N ARG A 49 11.55 -12.01 -10.16
CA ARG A 49 10.77 -13.26 -10.22
C ARG A 49 11.15 -14.05 -8.98
N CYS A 50 10.18 -14.31 -8.12
CA CYS A 50 10.40 -15.11 -6.92
C CYS A 50 10.71 -16.54 -7.39
N PRO A 51 11.97 -17.00 -7.30
CA PRO A 51 12.35 -18.30 -7.88
C PRO A 51 11.67 -19.46 -7.17
N HIS A 52 11.25 -19.24 -5.93
CA HIS A 52 10.59 -20.22 -5.07
C HIS A 52 9.06 -20.11 -5.09
N CYS A 53 8.50 -19.19 -5.87
CA CYS A 53 7.05 -19.03 -5.94
C CYS A 53 6.46 -20.00 -6.95
N GLY A 54 5.33 -20.59 -6.61
CA GLY A 54 4.58 -21.49 -7.48
C GLY A 54 3.10 -21.52 -7.14
N TRP A 55 2.36 -22.37 -7.83
CA TRP A 55 0.97 -22.65 -7.54
C TRP A 55 0.67 -24.14 -7.59
N ILE A 56 -0.35 -24.56 -6.85
CA ILE A 56 -0.84 -25.94 -6.90
C ILE A 56 -1.44 -26.21 -8.29
N GLU A 57 -0.77 -27.06 -9.07
CA GLU A 57 -1.22 -27.49 -10.38
C GLU A 57 -2.15 -28.71 -10.26
N SER A 58 -1.82 -29.65 -9.38
CA SER A 58 -2.62 -30.85 -9.14
C SER A 58 -2.63 -31.24 -7.66
N LYS A 59 -3.67 -32.00 -7.29
CA LYS A 59 -3.91 -32.58 -5.98
C LYS A 59 -4.39 -34.01 -6.18
N ARG A 60 -3.72 -34.97 -5.54
CA ARG A 60 -4.07 -36.39 -5.59
C ARG A 60 -4.17 -36.97 -4.19
N GLU A 61 -5.18 -37.81 -3.96
CA GLU A 61 -5.26 -38.60 -2.73
C GLU A 61 -4.28 -39.76 -2.78
N VAL A 62 -3.50 -39.91 -1.70
CA VAL A 62 -2.62 -41.05 -1.49
C VAL A 62 -3.31 -41.98 -0.51
N PRO A 63 -3.46 -43.29 -0.83
CA PRO A 63 -4.01 -44.25 0.11
C PRO A 63 -3.24 -44.20 1.43
N PRO A 64 -3.92 -44.29 2.58
CA PRO A 64 -3.23 -44.38 3.85
C PRO A 64 -2.30 -45.59 3.84
N THR A 65 -1.10 -45.43 4.39
CA THR A 65 -0.24 -46.57 4.76
C THR A 65 -1.03 -47.49 5.68
N ALA A 66 -0.69 -48.78 5.69
CA ALA A 66 -1.43 -49.83 6.41
C ALA A 66 -1.51 -49.67 7.96
N ASP A 67 -1.04 -48.54 8.48
CA ASP A 67 -1.07 -48.19 9.88
C ASP A 67 -2.51 -47.87 10.34
N PRO A 68 -3.03 -48.59 11.37
CA PRO A 68 -4.32 -48.27 11.97
C PRO A 68 -4.27 -46.86 12.58
N GLY A 69 -4.97 -45.91 11.96
CA GLY A 69 -4.97 -44.50 12.36
C GLY A 69 -4.19 -43.56 11.44
N GLY A 70 -3.71 -44.04 10.29
CA GLY A 70 -3.10 -43.20 9.26
C GLY A 70 -3.98 -42.01 8.87
N ARG A 71 -3.42 -40.80 8.91
CA ARG A 71 -4.12 -39.60 8.46
C ARG A 71 -4.23 -39.60 6.94
N GLN A 72 -5.34 -39.08 6.41
CA GLN A 72 -5.48 -38.85 4.98
C GLN A 72 -4.30 -37.97 4.50
N THR A 73 -3.60 -38.45 3.49
CA THR A 73 -2.44 -37.79 2.90
C THR A 73 -2.75 -37.41 1.47
N TYR A 74 -2.26 -36.24 1.06
CA TYR A 74 -2.38 -35.73 -0.29
C TYR A 74 -1.00 -35.51 -0.90
N GLU A 75 -0.87 -35.85 -2.17
CA GLU A 75 0.26 -35.49 -3.02
C GLU A 75 -0.12 -34.24 -3.82
N TYR A 76 0.76 -33.24 -3.77
CA TYR A 76 0.59 -31.98 -4.47
C TYR A 76 1.72 -31.78 -5.47
N THR A 77 1.35 -31.43 -6.70
CA THR A 77 2.31 -30.92 -7.69
C THR A 77 2.21 -29.41 -7.74
N VAL A 78 3.33 -28.75 -7.49
CA VAL A 78 3.50 -27.30 -7.61
C VAL A 78 4.12 -27.00 -8.96
N ARG A 79 3.51 -26.11 -9.73
CA ARG A 79 4.14 -25.49 -10.90
C ARG A 79 4.86 -24.23 -10.43
N MET A 80 6.18 -24.20 -10.61
CA MET A 80 7.03 -23.10 -10.20
C MET A 80 7.02 -21.98 -11.25
N ALA A 81 7.31 -20.75 -10.84
CA ALA A 81 7.33 -19.59 -11.73
C ALA A 81 8.41 -19.65 -12.82
N ASP A 82 9.45 -20.47 -12.63
CA ASP A 82 10.48 -20.76 -13.63
C ASP A 82 10.06 -21.87 -14.62
N GLY A 83 8.86 -22.44 -14.47
CA GLY A 83 8.33 -23.52 -15.29
C GLY A 83 8.62 -24.93 -14.76
N SER A 84 9.52 -25.07 -13.78
CA SER A 84 9.80 -26.35 -13.13
C SER A 84 8.62 -26.84 -12.29
N SER A 85 8.73 -28.07 -11.78
CA SER A 85 7.72 -28.67 -10.90
C SER A 85 8.35 -29.18 -9.61
N SER A 86 7.62 -29.06 -8.52
CA SER A 86 7.96 -29.67 -7.22
C SER A 86 6.80 -30.53 -6.74
N ILE A 87 7.10 -31.63 -6.05
CA ILE A 87 6.09 -32.54 -5.50
C ILE A 87 6.33 -32.64 -4.00
N PHE A 88 5.26 -32.55 -3.21
CA PHE A 88 5.31 -32.80 -1.77
C PHE A 88 4.06 -33.53 -1.27
N LEU A 89 4.22 -34.19 -0.12
CA LEU A 89 3.14 -34.85 0.61
C LEU A 89 2.72 -34.00 1.81
N GLU A 90 1.43 -33.94 2.06
CA GLU A 90 0.86 -33.26 3.23
C GLU A 90 -0.26 -34.11 3.83
N ALA A 91 -0.25 -34.26 5.15
CA ALA A 91 -1.29 -34.97 5.88
C ALA A 91 -2.27 -33.97 6.52
N LEU A 92 -3.53 -34.38 6.69
CA LEU A 92 -4.52 -33.56 7.40
C LEU A 92 -4.03 -33.11 8.80
N PRO A 93 -4.43 -31.91 9.26
CA PRO A 93 -5.54 -31.09 8.75
C PRO A 93 -5.19 -30.08 7.65
N THR A 94 -3.91 -29.94 7.27
CA THR A 94 -3.51 -28.98 6.24
C THR A 94 -3.96 -29.48 4.86
N THR A 95 -4.61 -28.61 4.08
CA THR A 95 -4.94 -28.88 2.68
C THR A 95 -4.80 -27.62 1.86
N TRP A 96 -4.21 -27.77 0.69
CA TRP A 96 -4.07 -26.72 -0.31
C TRP A 96 -5.14 -26.85 -1.40
N ARG A 97 -5.54 -25.73 -1.99
CA ARG A 97 -6.48 -25.65 -3.12
C ARG A 97 -5.74 -25.62 -4.45
N LEU A 98 -6.36 -26.11 -5.51
CA LEU A 98 -5.84 -25.91 -6.86
C LEU A 98 -5.68 -24.40 -7.14
N LYS A 99 -4.59 -24.04 -7.82
CA LYS A 99 -4.17 -22.66 -8.15
C LYS A 99 -3.80 -21.79 -6.94
N GLU A 100 -3.82 -22.33 -5.73
CA GLU A 100 -3.32 -21.61 -4.56
C GLU A 100 -1.83 -21.30 -4.73
N ARG A 101 -1.44 -20.06 -4.43
CA ARG A 101 -0.06 -19.58 -4.57
C ARG A 101 0.71 -19.82 -3.29
N LEU A 102 1.93 -20.33 -3.41
CA LEU A 102 2.79 -20.63 -2.27
C LEU A 102 4.26 -20.34 -2.59
N ILE A 103 5.07 -20.32 -1.54
CA ILE A 103 6.53 -20.25 -1.60
C ILE A 103 7.07 -21.60 -1.15
N VAL A 104 7.86 -22.26 -2.00
CA VAL A 104 8.54 -23.51 -1.67
C VAL A 104 9.86 -23.17 -0.98
N ILE A 105 9.94 -23.45 0.33
CA ILE A 105 11.18 -23.34 1.09
C ILE A 105 11.85 -24.72 1.02
N GLY A 106 13.03 -24.81 0.40
CA GLY A 106 13.75 -26.07 0.29
C GLY A 106 14.14 -26.63 1.67
N GLY A 107 13.83 -27.91 1.90
CA GLY A 107 14.32 -28.71 3.04
C GLY A 107 15.24 -29.83 2.55
N ALA A 108 16.14 -30.31 3.43
CA ALA A 108 17.07 -31.38 3.11
C ALA A 108 16.31 -32.62 2.59
N ARG A 109 16.84 -33.24 1.53
CA ARG A 109 16.34 -34.55 1.06
C ARG A 109 16.34 -35.52 2.27
N PRO A 110 15.34 -36.41 2.39
CA PRO A 110 15.47 -37.54 3.31
C PRO A 110 16.79 -38.25 3.00
N LEU A 111 17.60 -38.52 4.04
CA LEU A 111 18.78 -39.37 3.88
C LEU A 111 18.29 -40.75 3.45
N ASP A 112 18.81 -41.23 2.32
CA ASP A 112 18.53 -42.58 1.78
C ASP A 112 18.88 -43.69 2.78
#